data_AF-A0A9N7U676-F1
#
_entry.id   AF-A0A9N7U676-F1
#
_cell.length_a   1.000
_cell.length_b   1.000
_cell.length_c   1.000
_cell.angle_alpha   90.00
_cell.angle_beta   90.00
_cell.angle_gamma   90.00
#
_symmetry.space_group_name_H-M   'P 1'
#
loop_
_entity.id
_entity.type
_entity.pdbx_description
1 polymer ?
#
loop_
_entity_poly.entity_id
_entity_poly.type
_entity_poly.pdbx_seq_one_letter_code
_entity_poly.pdbx_strand_id
1 'polypeptide(L)'
;MRSLSVVVVGVVLLCVGTGALGVQVKVGDRSFPLEAVKQLKELMDLNEDLNPRLAETSVTAACENPLLPQVFQPVCQGMGAGTVFSRLVYIITPSDPCEICANPSCFGCLT
;
A
#
# COMPACT_ATOMS: atom_id res chain seq x y z
N MET A 1 -22.28 1.89 -31.90
CA MET A 1 -21.30 1.01 -31.23
C MET A 1 -19.95 1.68 -31.01
N ARG A 2 -19.27 2.20 -32.04
CA ARG A 2 -17.95 2.88 -31.89
C ARG A 2 -17.95 4.07 -30.90
N SER A 3 -18.95 4.96 -30.94
CA SER A 3 -19.02 6.08 -29.99
C SER A 3 -19.27 5.65 -28.54
N LEU A 4 -20.05 4.58 -28.31
CA LEU A 4 -20.26 4.08 -26.96
C LEU A 4 -18.95 3.54 -26.37
N SER A 5 -18.16 2.82 -27.16
CA SER A 5 -16.86 2.31 -26.73
C SER A 5 -15.89 3.44 -26.36
N VAL A 6 -15.86 4.53 -27.13
CA VAL A 6 -14.99 5.68 -26.85
C VAL A 6 -15.45 6.44 -25.60
N VAL A 7 -16.76 6.59 -25.39
CA VAL A 7 -17.31 7.22 -24.19
C VAL A 7 -17.05 6.37 -22.95
N VAL A 8 -17.25 5.04 -23.03
CA VAL A 8 -16.96 4.12 -21.92
C VAL A 8 -15.47 4.13 -21.58
N VAL A 9 -14.59 4.05 -22.57
CA VAL A 9 -13.13 4.12 -22.35
C VAL A 9 -12.72 5.47 -21.77
N GLY A 10 -13.30 6.58 -22.26
CA GLY A 10 -13.05 7.93 -21.73
C GLY A 10 -13.52 8.12 -20.29
N VAL A 11 -14.71 7.61 -19.94
CA VAL A 11 -15.26 7.67 -18.58
C VAL A 11 -14.42 6.81 -17.62
N VAL A 12 -14.01 5.60 -18.03
CA VAL A 12 -13.12 4.75 -17.22
C VAL A 12 -11.76 5.43 -16.99
N LEU A 13 -11.16 6.03 -18.02
CA LEU A 13 -9.90 6.78 -17.90
C LEU A 13 -10.03 8.00 -16.98
N LEU A 14 -11.14 8.73 -17.06
CA LEU A 14 -11.41 9.89 -16.18
C LEU A 14 -11.66 9.47 -14.74
N CYS A 15 -12.38 8.38 -14.49
CA CYS A 15 -12.62 7.84 -13.14
C CYS A 15 -11.33 7.30 -12.50
N VAL A 16 -10.40 6.73 -13.28
CA VAL A 16 -9.07 6.31 -12.78
C VAL A 16 -8.17 7.53 -12.51
N GLY A 17 -8.33 8.62 -13.27
CA GLY A 17 -7.60 9.88 -13.06
C GLY A 17 -8.03 10.67 -11.82
N THR A 18 -9.24 10.44 -11.33
CA THR A 18 -9.75 10.93 -10.04
C THR A 18 -9.69 9.84 -8.97
N GLY A 19 -8.58 9.08 -8.92
CA GLY A 19 -8.31 8.18 -7.81
C GLY A 19 -8.55 8.95 -6.51
N ALA A 20 -9.45 8.44 -5.68
CA ALA A 20 -9.88 9.09 -4.44
C ALA A 20 -8.69 9.73 -3.73
N LEU A 21 -8.89 10.94 -3.18
CA LEU A 21 -7.96 11.59 -2.25
C LEU A 21 -7.83 10.68 -1.02
N GLY A 22 -7.06 9.60 -1.17
CA GLY A 22 -6.86 8.58 -0.17
C GLY A 22 -5.67 8.94 0.69
N VAL A 23 -5.68 8.46 1.92
CA VAL A 23 -4.54 8.62 2.80
C VAL A 23 -3.34 7.87 2.20
N GLN A 24 -2.20 8.54 2.15
CA GLN A 24 -0.93 8.01 1.67
C GLN A 24 0.01 7.80 2.86
N VAL A 25 0.66 6.65 2.93
CA VAL A 25 1.68 6.31 3.93
C VAL A 25 3.07 6.54 3.34
N LYS A 26 3.92 7.33 4.02
CA LYS A 26 5.27 7.67 3.56
C LYS A 26 6.35 6.92 4.32
N VAL A 27 7.31 6.35 3.59
CA VAL A 27 8.55 5.76 4.12
C VAL A 27 9.73 6.26 3.30
N GLY A 28 10.59 7.08 3.94
CA GLY A 28 11.65 7.78 3.22
C GLY A 28 11.06 8.69 2.14
N ASP A 29 11.51 8.51 0.89
CA ASP A 29 11.04 9.28 -0.25
C ASP A 29 9.88 8.61 -1.02
N ARG A 30 9.40 7.46 -0.53
CA ARG A 30 8.34 6.68 -1.18
C ARG A 30 7.01 6.87 -0.45
N SER A 31 5.92 6.95 -1.22
CA SER A 31 4.55 7.06 -0.70
C SER A 31 3.68 5.95 -1.28
N PHE A 32 2.85 5.34 -0.44
CA PHE A 32 1.98 4.23 -0.81
C PHE A 32 0.54 4.50 -0.36
N PRO A 33 -0.49 4.09 -1.11
CA PRO A 33 -1.87 4.21 -0.66
C PRO A 33 -2.12 3.41 0.62
N LEU A 34 -2.79 3.99 1.61
CA LEU A 34 -3.11 3.34 2.89
C LEU A 34 -3.79 1.99 2.67
N GLU A 35 -4.70 1.90 1.70
CA GLU A 35 -5.42 0.67 1.39
C GLU A 35 -4.53 -0.44 0.86
N ALA A 36 -3.53 -0.09 0.04
CA ALA A 36 -2.53 -1.06 -0.38
C ALA A 36 -1.68 -1.52 0.81
N VAL A 37 -1.35 -0.61 1.75
CA VAL A 37 -0.56 -0.96 2.94
C VAL A 37 -1.35 -1.83 3.92
N LYS A 38 -2.67 -1.65 4.06
CA LYS A 38 -3.53 -2.55 4.83
C LYS A 38 -3.55 -3.96 4.23
N GLN A 39 -3.71 -4.07 2.92
CA GLN A 39 -3.62 -5.35 2.22
C GLN A 39 -2.24 -6.00 2.41
N LEU A 40 -1.15 -5.21 2.36
CA LEU A 40 0.19 -5.72 2.65
C LEU A 40 0.28 -6.26 4.08
N LYS A 41 -0.28 -5.57 5.08
CA LYS A 41 -0.32 -6.05 6.47
C LYS A 41 -1.06 -7.38 6.60
N GLU A 42 -2.20 -7.55 5.92
CA GLU A 42 -2.94 -8.82 5.87
C GLU A 42 -2.10 -9.93 5.22
N LEU A 43 -1.43 -9.64 4.10
CA LEU A 43 -0.59 -10.62 3.38
C LEU A 43 0.65 -11.04 4.18
N MET A 44 1.17 -10.15 5.02
CA MET A 44 2.32 -10.45 5.87
C MET A 44 1.90 -11.20 7.16
N ASP A 45 0.60 -11.30 7.44
CA ASP A 45 -0.02 -12.03 8.56
C ASP A 45 0.64 -11.76 9.91
N LEU A 46 0.81 -10.48 10.20
CA LEU A 46 1.54 -10.02 11.37
C LEU A 46 0.58 -9.76 12.53
N ASN A 47 0.37 -10.82 13.32
CA ASN A 47 0.17 -10.67 14.76
C ASN A 47 1.35 -9.83 15.32
N GLU A 48 1.06 -9.04 16.36
CA GLU A 48 1.86 -7.91 16.86
C GLU A 48 3.29 -8.26 17.36
N ASP A 49 3.71 -9.52 17.29
CA ASP A 49 4.99 -10.05 17.80
C ASP A 49 5.84 -10.67 16.67
N LEU A 50 6.48 -9.82 15.87
CA LEU A 50 7.35 -10.30 14.80
C LEU A 50 8.79 -10.33 15.23
N ASN A 51 9.26 -11.55 15.47
CA ASN A 51 10.68 -11.85 15.41
C ASN A 51 11.25 -11.36 14.05
N PRO A 52 12.36 -10.60 14.01
CA PRO A 52 12.96 -10.10 12.76
C PRO A 52 13.18 -11.16 11.67
N ARG A 53 13.39 -12.44 12.05
CA ARG A 53 13.51 -13.55 11.09
C ARG A 53 12.18 -13.97 10.45
N LEU A 54 11.07 -13.85 11.17
CA LEU A 54 9.73 -14.07 10.61
C LEU A 54 9.39 -12.97 9.60
N ALA A 55 9.86 -11.74 9.84
CA ALA A 55 9.66 -10.61 8.93
C ALA A 55 10.31 -10.80 7.54
N GLU A 56 11.53 -11.35 7.45
CA GLU A 56 12.15 -11.60 6.13
C GLU A 56 11.45 -12.72 5.35
N THR A 57 10.97 -13.75 6.07
CA THR A 57 10.24 -14.86 5.45
C THR A 57 8.87 -14.37 4.95
N SER A 58 8.18 -13.53 5.74
CA SER A 58 6.89 -12.95 5.33
C SER A 58 7.02 -11.98 4.17
N VAL A 59 8.14 -11.28 4.03
CA VAL A 59 8.40 -10.39 2.88
C VAL A 59 8.56 -11.18 1.59
N THR A 60 9.33 -12.27 1.61
CA THR A 60 9.47 -13.14 0.43
C THR A 60 8.10 -13.70 0.03
N ALA A 61 7.35 -14.22 1.01
CA ALA A 61 6.01 -14.74 0.77
C ALA A 61 5.04 -13.66 0.23
N ALA A 62 5.11 -12.43 0.74
CA ALA A 62 4.31 -11.32 0.22
C ALA A 62 4.71 -10.95 -1.21
N CYS A 63 6.00 -10.94 -1.54
CA CYS A 63 6.50 -10.63 -2.88
C CYS A 63 6.14 -11.69 -3.94
N GLU A 64 5.99 -12.96 -3.54
CA GLU A 64 5.54 -14.06 -4.41
C GLU A 64 4.01 -14.21 -4.45
N ASN A 65 3.28 -13.48 -3.60
CA ASN A 65 1.82 -13.58 -3.53
C ASN A 65 1.16 -12.89 -4.73
N PRO A 66 0.32 -13.59 -5.52
CA PRO A 66 -0.36 -12.99 -6.68
C PRO A 66 -1.36 -11.88 -6.31
N LEU A 67 -1.77 -11.79 -5.04
CA LEU A 67 -2.65 -10.74 -4.53
C LEU A 67 -1.89 -9.51 -4.04
N LEU A 68 -0.56 -9.50 -4.12
CA LEU A 68 0.24 -8.33 -3.73
C LEU A 68 -0.16 -7.10 -4.57
N PRO A 69 -0.50 -5.97 -3.93
CA PRO A 69 -0.80 -4.75 -4.65
C PRO A 69 0.35 -4.32 -5.56
N GLN A 70 0.03 -3.98 -6.81
CA GLN A 70 1.02 -3.72 -7.86
C GLN A 70 2.01 -2.60 -7.50
N VAL A 71 1.60 -1.67 -6.64
CA VAL A 71 2.44 -0.56 -6.13
C VAL A 71 3.69 -1.05 -5.37
N PHE A 72 3.71 -2.29 -4.89
CA PHE A 72 4.85 -2.87 -4.16
C PHE A 72 5.82 -3.67 -5.05
N GLN A 73 5.49 -3.93 -6.31
CA GLN A 73 6.37 -4.67 -7.23
C GLN A 73 7.78 -4.04 -7.33
N PRO A 74 7.93 -2.70 -7.43
CA PRO A 74 9.26 -2.08 -7.44
C PRO A 74 10.02 -2.25 -6.13
N VAL A 75 9.32 -2.44 -5.00
CA VAL A 75 9.94 -2.69 -3.69
C VAL A 75 10.53 -4.09 -3.64
N CYS A 76 9.80 -5.10 -4.14
CA CYS A 76 10.26 -6.49 -4.20
C CYS A 76 11.52 -6.68 -5.07
N GLN A 77 11.71 -5.83 -6.08
CA GLN A 77 12.90 -5.84 -6.94
C GLN A 77 14.11 -5.13 -6.31
N GLY A 78 13.89 -4.34 -5.26
CA GLY A 78 14.92 -3.54 -4.60
C GLY A 78 15.59 -4.28 -3.45
N MET A 79 16.86 -3.95 -3.21
CA MET A 79 17.51 -4.30 -1.94
C MET A 79 16.77 -3.60 -0.79
N GLY A 80 16.53 -4.33 0.32
CA GLY A 80 15.86 -3.78 1.50
C GLY A 80 14.33 -3.80 1.46
N ALA A 81 13.71 -4.63 0.61
CA ALA A 81 12.26 -4.85 0.59
C ALA A 81 11.70 -5.12 1.99
N GLY A 82 12.42 -5.94 2.79
CA GLY A 82 12.03 -6.26 4.15
C GLY A 82 11.94 -5.04 5.06
N THR A 83 12.94 -4.18 5.04
CA THR A 83 12.92 -2.94 5.84
C THR A 83 11.76 -2.02 5.46
N VAL A 84 11.46 -1.91 4.15
CA VAL A 84 10.35 -1.06 3.68
C VAL A 84 9.02 -1.64 4.13
N PHE A 85 8.77 -2.92 3.88
CA PHE A 85 7.53 -3.58 4.24
C PHE A 85 7.30 -3.61 5.76
N SER A 86 8.30 -3.98 6.56
CA SER A 86 8.19 -3.95 8.02
C SER A 86 7.87 -2.55 8.54
N ARG A 87 8.48 -1.51 7.97
CA ARG A 87 8.22 -0.13 8.38
C ARG A 87 6.81 0.34 7.99
N LEU A 88 6.34 -0.02 6.79
CA LEU A 88 4.99 0.27 6.35
C LEU A 88 3.94 -0.37 7.26
N VAL A 89 4.09 -1.66 7.56
CA VAL A 89 3.17 -2.38 8.46
C VAL A 89 3.23 -1.83 9.88
N TYR A 90 4.42 -1.50 10.38
CA TYR A 90 4.58 -0.85 11.69
C TYR A 90 3.85 0.49 11.78
N ILE A 91 3.96 1.35 10.75
CA ILE A 91 3.30 2.66 10.72
C ILE A 91 1.77 2.55 10.84
N ILE A 92 1.18 1.54 10.19
CA ILE A 92 -0.27 1.30 10.18
C ILE A 92 -0.74 0.29 11.23
N THR A 93 0.06 0.04 12.27
CA THR A 93 -0.31 -0.83 13.39
C THR A 93 -0.30 -0.05 14.70
N PRO A 94 -1.48 0.20 15.32
CA PRO A 94 -2.83 -0.05 14.80
C PRO A 94 -3.14 0.80 13.55
N SER A 95 -4.18 0.45 12.79
CA SER A 95 -4.52 1.14 11.52
C SER A 95 -5.18 2.51 11.74
N ASP A 96 -5.89 2.64 12.85
CA ASP A 96 -6.73 3.81 13.18
C ASP A 96 -5.98 5.15 13.09
N PRO A 97 -4.73 5.30 13.57
CA PRO A 97 -3.99 6.56 13.49
C PRO A 97 -3.78 7.10 12.07
N CYS A 98 -3.79 6.26 11.03
CA CYS A 98 -3.72 6.74 9.65
C CYS A 98 -5.10 7.06 9.07
N GLU A 99 -6.16 6.40 9.54
CA GLU A 99 -7.55 6.72 9.18
C GLU A 99 -7.96 8.10 9.72
N ILE A 100 -7.60 8.39 10.97
CA ILE A 100 -7.90 9.67 11.63
C ILE A 100 -6.79 10.71 11.49
N CYS A 101 -5.78 10.44 10.65
CA CYS A 101 -4.72 11.39 10.33
C CYS A 101 -3.91 11.86 11.56
N ALA A 102 -3.77 10.99 12.56
CA ALA A 102 -3.00 11.22 13.77
C ALA A 102 -1.55 10.74 13.67
N ASN A 103 -1.20 9.94 12.65
CA ASN A 103 0.18 9.53 12.39
C ASN A 103 0.84 10.48 11.37
N PRO A 104 2.01 11.08 11.67
CA PRO A 104 2.69 12.02 10.78
C PRO A 104 3.26 11.37 9.50
N SER A 105 3.29 10.04 9.45
CA SER A 105 3.66 9.30 8.23
C SER A 105 2.51 9.19 7.24
N CYS A 106 1.30 9.63 7.62
CA CYS A 106 0.08 9.52 6.85
C CYS A 106 -0.38 10.90 6.35
N PHE A 107 -0.58 11.03 5.03
CA PHE A 107 -0.79 12.29 4.30
C PHE A 107 -2.02 12.20 3.40
N GLY A 108 -2.48 13.33 2.85
CA GLY A 108 -3.61 13.35 1.90
C GLY A 108 -4.98 13.42 2.57
N CYS A 109 -5.02 13.61 3.88
CA CYS A 109 -6.25 13.92 4.61
C CYS A 109 -6.78 15.30 4.23
N LEU A 110 -8.10 15.43 4.09
CA LEU A 110 -8.77 16.72 3.93
C LEU A 110 -8.59 17.51 5.23
N THR A 111 -7.83 18.59 5.17
CA THR A 111 -7.70 19.59 6.25
C THR A 111 -8.86 20.56 6.25
#